data_AF-A0A165HLT8-F1
#
_entry.id   AF-A0A165HLT8-F1
#
_cell.length_a   1.000
_cell.length_b   1.000
_cell.length_c   1.000
_cell.angle_alpha   90.00
_cell.angle_beta   90.00
_cell.angle_gamma   90.00
#
_symmetry.space_group_name_H-M   'P 1'
#
loop_
_entity.id
_entity.type
_entity.pdbx_description
1 polymer ?
#
loop_
_entity_poly.entity_id
_entity_poly.type
_entity_poly.pdbx_seq_one_letter_code
_entity_poly.pdbx_strand_id
1 'polypeptide(L)'
;RLSTLLSPLVPQRLQDFLAAHFPHLAAYRPLQTWDTQRGAGLSSSLFDIDENLEAGDSRAGLDPQGAEEVRRIMAREGVSFDQARLIRHKLLLSRHGIDPTGMPTDPKAITRL
;
A
#
# COMPACT_ATOMS: atom_id res chain seq x y z
N ARG A 1 2.64 22.34 2.40
CA ARG A 1 3.91 22.63 3.11
C ARG A 1 3.56 22.94 4.55
N LEU A 2 3.81 22.04 5.53
CA LEU A 2 4.04 22.33 6.98
C LEU A 2 3.89 21.11 7.93
N SER A 3 3.60 19.88 7.47
CA SER A 3 3.49 18.71 8.38
C SER A 3 4.64 17.69 8.29
N THR A 4 5.57 17.82 7.35
CA THR A 4 6.63 16.81 7.08
C THR A 4 7.99 17.10 7.73
N LEU A 5 8.08 18.09 8.62
CA LEU A 5 9.35 18.52 9.24
C LEU A 5 9.49 18.18 10.74
N LEU A 6 8.58 17.37 11.30
CA LEU A 6 8.53 17.11 12.75
C LEU A 6 8.89 15.68 13.17
N SER A 7 9.40 14.85 12.26
CA SER A 7 10.03 13.58 12.65
C SER A 7 11.32 13.71 13.48
N PRO A 8 12.10 14.82 13.50
CA PRO A 8 13.24 14.90 14.42
C PRO A 8 12.83 15.39 15.82
N LEU A 9 11.55 15.69 16.09
CA LEU A 9 11.13 16.32 17.34
C LEU A 9 10.88 15.35 18.50
N VAL A 10 11.11 14.05 18.29
CA VAL A 10 10.98 13.04 19.35
C VAL A 10 12.38 12.68 19.87
N PRO A 11 12.68 12.89 21.16
CA PRO A 11 13.97 12.49 21.74
C PRO A 11 14.22 10.99 21.57
N GLN A 12 15.46 10.61 21.27
CA GLN A 12 15.84 9.22 20.96
C GLN A 12 15.31 8.19 21.98
N ARG A 13 15.44 8.52 23.26
CA ARG A 13 14.93 7.75 24.41
C ARG A 13 13.42 7.43 24.39
N LEU A 14 12.58 8.31 23.85
CA LEU A 14 11.15 8.03 23.70
C LEU A 14 10.89 7.13 22.48
N GLN A 15 11.68 7.27 21.42
CA GLN A 15 11.63 6.38 20.25
C GLN A 15 12.04 4.95 20.64
N ASP A 16 13.12 4.81 21.41
CA ASP A 16 13.63 3.53 21.90
C ASP A 16 12.62 2.85 22.84
N PHE A 17 11.95 3.63 23.70
CA PHE A 17 10.90 3.13 24.59
C PHE A 17 9.68 2.60 23.81
N LEU A 18 9.19 3.35 22.82
CA LEU A 18 8.06 2.95 21.98
C LEU A 18 8.40 1.75 21.09
N ALA A 19 9.61 1.68 20.54
CA ALA A 19 10.08 0.54 19.75
C ALA A 19 10.25 -0.74 20.58
N ALA A 20 10.68 -0.61 21.84
CA ALA A 20 10.87 -1.75 22.73
C ALA A 20 9.55 -2.30 23.32
N HIS A 21 8.56 -1.43 23.56
CA HIS A 21 7.32 -1.83 24.26
C HIS A 21 6.10 -1.94 23.32
N PHE A 22 6.17 -1.37 22.11
CA PHE A 22 5.07 -1.40 21.13
C PHE A 22 5.62 -1.59 19.69
N PRO A 23 6.11 -2.78 19.33
CA PRO A 23 6.79 -3.04 18.05
C PRO A 23 5.90 -2.78 16.80
N HIS A 24 4.58 -2.74 16.96
CA HIS A 24 3.63 -2.44 15.88
C HIS A 24 3.42 -0.94 15.62
N LEU A 25 3.80 -0.05 16.55
CA LEU A 25 3.59 1.40 16.43
C LEU A 25 4.74 2.12 15.69
N ALA A 26 5.89 1.46 15.49
CA ALA A 26 6.99 1.95 14.66
C ALA A 26 6.76 1.76 13.14
N ALA A 27 5.59 1.24 12.74
CA ALA A 27 5.42 0.62 11.42
C ALA A 27 4.87 1.53 10.30
N TYR A 28 4.53 2.81 10.56
CA TYR A 28 3.83 3.65 9.58
C TYR A 28 4.54 4.97 9.27
N ARG A 29 4.86 5.19 7.99
CA ARG A 29 5.33 6.47 7.45
C ARG A 29 4.54 6.79 6.17
N PRO A 30 3.96 8.00 6.04
CA PRO A 30 2.99 8.29 5.00
C PRO A 30 3.63 8.32 3.61
N LEU A 31 3.08 7.53 2.68
CA LEU A 31 3.36 7.60 1.26
C LEU A 31 2.38 8.59 0.62
N GLN A 32 2.84 9.80 0.32
CA GLN A 32 1.97 10.89 -0.16
C GLN A 32 2.42 11.45 -1.52
N THR A 33 3.51 10.94 -2.06
CA THR A 33 4.11 11.46 -3.31
C THR A 33 4.65 10.33 -4.14
N TRP A 34 4.68 10.54 -5.46
CA TRP A 34 5.29 9.62 -6.42
C TRP A 34 6.70 9.20 -6.01
N ASP A 35 7.55 10.14 -5.60
CA ASP A 35 8.92 9.87 -5.12
C ASP A 35 8.95 8.88 -3.96
N THR A 36 8.11 9.12 -2.94
CA THR A 36 8.07 8.24 -1.76
C THR A 36 7.56 6.84 -2.10
N GLN A 37 6.62 6.73 -3.03
CA GLN A 37 6.03 5.46 -3.45
C GLN A 37 7.00 4.66 -4.32
N ARG A 38 7.72 5.33 -5.22
CA ARG A 38 8.82 4.74 -5.98
C ARG A 38 9.92 4.23 -5.05
N GLY A 39 10.37 5.05 -4.10
CA GLY A 39 11.38 4.66 -3.11
C GLY A 39 10.94 3.50 -2.20
N ALA A 40 9.64 3.29 -2.04
CA ALA A 40 9.07 2.16 -1.31
C ALA A 40 8.90 0.89 -2.16
N GLY A 41 9.34 0.90 -3.43
CA GLY A 41 9.22 -0.24 -4.33
C GLY A 41 7.81 -0.47 -4.86
N LEU A 42 6.95 0.55 -4.90
CA LEU A 42 5.60 0.49 -5.47
C LEU A 42 5.56 0.78 -6.97
N SER A 43 6.54 0.25 -7.71
CA SER A 43 6.68 0.35 -9.17
C SER A 43 7.20 -0.98 -9.72
N SER A 44 6.79 -1.34 -10.93
CA SER A 44 7.30 -2.52 -11.66
C SER A 44 7.23 -2.29 -13.18
N SER A 45 7.77 -3.23 -13.96
CA SER A 45 7.67 -3.16 -15.43
C SER A 45 6.23 -3.22 -15.96
N LEU A 46 5.29 -3.79 -15.19
CA LEU A 46 3.88 -3.85 -15.54
C LEU A 46 3.07 -2.68 -14.97
N PHE A 47 3.70 -1.87 -14.14
CA PHE A 47 3.10 -0.72 -13.48
C PHE A 47 4.19 0.29 -13.16
N ASP A 48 4.54 1.04 -14.19
CA ASP A 48 5.56 2.07 -14.10
C ASP A 48 4.93 3.39 -13.63
N ILE A 49 5.53 4.00 -12.63
CA ILE A 49 5.16 5.33 -12.12
C ILE A 49 6.27 6.37 -12.38
N ASP A 50 7.35 5.97 -13.05
CA ASP A 50 8.52 6.80 -13.31
C ASP A 50 8.19 7.86 -14.34
N GLU A 51 7.43 7.48 -15.37
CA GLU A 51 6.92 8.42 -16.38
C GLU A 51 6.08 9.53 -15.73
N ASN A 52 5.27 9.22 -14.72
CA ASN A 52 4.50 10.22 -13.98
C ASN A 52 5.40 11.18 -13.21
N LEU A 53 6.50 10.67 -12.65
CA LEU A 53 7.47 11.47 -11.92
C LEU A 53 8.24 12.42 -12.87
N GLU A 54 8.68 11.90 -14.02
CA GLU A 54 9.40 12.66 -15.05
C GLU A 54 8.51 13.71 -15.73
N ALA A 55 7.24 13.39 -15.96
CA ALA A 55 6.26 14.32 -16.50
C ALA A 55 5.83 15.42 -15.52
N GLY A 56 6.29 15.38 -14.26
CA GLY A 56 5.90 16.33 -13.23
C GLY A 56 4.41 16.27 -12.90
N ASP A 57 3.84 15.05 -12.88
CA ASP A 57 2.43 14.81 -12.62
C ASP A 57 2.00 15.41 -11.27
N SER A 58 0.98 16.29 -11.32
CA SER A 58 0.49 17.03 -10.16
C SER A 58 -0.44 16.22 -9.24
N ARG A 59 -0.79 14.99 -9.61
CA ARG A 59 -1.59 14.08 -8.77
C ARG A 59 -0.82 13.67 -7.52
N ALA A 60 -1.56 13.32 -6.47
CA ALA A 60 -1.02 12.94 -5.16
C ALA A 60 -0.34 11.55 -5.11
N GLY A 61 -0.17 10.86 -6.24
CA GLY A 61 0.34 9.49 -6.28
C GLY A 61 -0.73 8.41 -6.18
N LEU A 62 -0.29 7.21 -5.81
CA LEU A 62 -1.14 6.05 -5.52
C LEU A 62 -1.99 6.29 -4.27
N ASP A 63 -3.14 5.62 -4.22
CA ASP A 63 -4.01 5.59 -3.05
C ASP A 63 -3.23 5.17 -1.79
N PRO A 64 -3.17 6.00 -0.72
CA PRO A 64 -2.35 5.72 0.46
C PRO A 64 -2.74 4.41 1.17
N GLN A 65 -4.03 4.10 1.24
CA GLN A 65 -4.49 2.88 1.91
C GLN A 65 -4.08 1.64 1.11
N GLY A 66 -4.34 1.65 -0.20
CA GLY A 66 -3.95 0.56 -1.09
C GLY A 66 -2.43 0.34 -1.13
N ALA A 67 -1.66 1.43 -1.20
CA ALA A 67 -0.21 1.40 -1.16
C ALA A 67 0.32 0.75 0.14
N GLU A 68 -0.23 1.13 1.29
CA GLU A 68 0.14 0.55 2.58
C GLU A 68 -0.25 -0.93 2.71
N GLU A 69 -1.43 -1.31 2.20
CA GLU A 69 -1.86 -2.70 2.18
C GLU A 69 -0.93 -3.58 1.33
N VAL A 70 -0.53 -3.09 0.15
CA VAL A 70 0.44 -3.77 -0.72
C VAL A 70 1.79 -3.88 -0.01
N ARG A 71 2.31 -2.79 0.56
CA ARG A 71 3.58 -2.78 1.31
C ARG A 71 3.57 -3.79 2.46
N ARG A 72 2.47 -3.88 3.20
CA ARG A 72 2.30 -4.84 4.29
C ARG A 72 2.29 -6.28 3.78
N ILE A 73 1.65 -6.55 2.64
CA ILE A 73 1.67 -7.88 2.01
C ILE A 73 3.10 -8.23 1.54
N MET A 74 3.80 -7.29 0.92
CA MET A 74 5.21 -7.47 0.53
C MET A 74 6.07 -7.83 1.74
N ALA A 75 5.93 -7.09 2.85
CA ALA A 75 6.69 -7.33 4.08
C ALA A 75 6.32 -8.65 4.77
N ARG A 76 5.04 -9.05 4.74
CA ARG A 76 4.56 -10.27 5.40
C ARG A 76 4.88 -11.53 4.61
N GLU A 77 4.71 -11.50 3.29
CA GLU A 77 4.81 -12.68 2.41
C GLU A 77 6.18 -12.77 1.71
N GLY A 78 7.01 -11.71 1.74
CA GLY A 78 8.30 -11.68 1.07
C GLY A 78 8.19 -11.70 -0.47
N VAL A 79 7.13 -11.12 -1.02
CA VAL A 79 6.82 -11.16 -2.47
C VAL A 79 7.07 -9.84 -3.16
N SER A 80 7.18 -9.88 -4.50
CA SER A 80 7.30 -8.68 -5.35
C SER A 80 6.04 -7.80 -5.30
N PHE A 81 6.17 -6.55 -5.75
CA PHE A 81 5.06 -5.59 -5.82
C PHE A 81 3.85 -6.12 -6.58
N ASP A 82 4.06 -6.70 -7.76
CA ASP A 82 2.95 -7.22 -8.57
C ASP A 82 2.29 -8.45 -7.95
N GLN A 83 3.07 -9.33 -7.33
CA GLN A 83 2.53 -10.45 -6.57
C GLN A 83 1.71 -9.96 -5.37
N ALA A 84 2.20 -8.95 -4.64
CA ALA A 84 1.47 -8.36 -3.53
C ALA A 84 0.17 -7.68 -3.99
N ARG A 85 0.18 -7.00 -5.13
CA ARG A 85 -1.03 -6.43 -5.77
C ARG A 85 -2.03 -7.52 -6.14
N LEU A 86 -1.57 -8.62 -6.73
CA LEU A 86 -2.41 -9.76 -7.08
C LEU A 86 -3.05 -10.38 -5.83
N ILE A 87 -2.27 -10.59 -4.77
CA ILE A 87 -2.76 -11.12 -3.49
C ILE A 87 -3.80 -10.15 -2.89
N ARG A 88 -3.48 -8.85 -2.83
CA ARG A 88 -4.40 -7.81 -2.34
C ARG A 88 -5.72 -7.86 -3.09
N HIS A 89 -5.65 -7.93 -4.42
CA HIS A 89 -6.84 -7.93 -5.28
C HIS A 89 -7.71 -9.17 -5.02
N LYS A 90 -7.11 -10.36 -4.95
CA LYS A 90 -7.83 -11.60 -4.59
C LYS A 90 -8.50 -11.52 -3.21
N LEU A 91 -7.81 -10.96 -2.22
CA LEU A 91 -8.37 -10.74 -0.88
C LEU A 91 -9.56 -9.77 -0.92
N LEU A 92 -9.47 -8.71 -1.73
CA LEU A 92 -10.54 -7.73 -1.87
C LEU A 92 -11.79 -8.37 -2.51
N LEU A 93 -11.62 -9.10 -3.62
CA LEU A 93 -12.70 -9.83 -4.28
C LEU A 93 -13.39 -10.79 -3.32
N SER A 94 -12.61 -11.63 -2.63
CA SER A 94 -13.13 -12.60 -1.67
C SER A 94 -13.90 -11.93 -0.52
N ARG A 95 -13.40 -10.82 0.03
CA ARG A 95 -14.09 -10.04 1.07
C ARG A 95 -15.44 -9.47 0.62
N HIS A 96 -15.59 -9.22 -0.68
CA HIS A 96 -16.81 -8.70 -1.27
C HIS A 96 -17.70 -9.78 -1.88
N GLY A 97 -17.47 -11.06 -1.55
CA GLY A 97 -18.29 -12.15 -2.06
C GLY A 97 -18.14 -12.35 -3.56
N ILE A 98 -16.93 -12.16 -4.08
CA ILE A 98 -16.57 -12.46 -5.46
C ILE A 98 -15.56 -13.60 -5.43
N ASP A 99 -15.85 -14.66 -6.18
CA ASP A 99 -14.99 -15.82 -6.27
C ASP A 99 -13.77 -15.57 -7.19
N PRO A 100 -12.78 -16.48 -7.24
CA PRO A 100 -11.61 -16.33 -8.11
C PRO A 100 -11.93 -16.30 -9.62
N THR A 101 -13.12 -16.73 -10.03
CA THR A 101 -13.58 -16.66 -11.42
C THR A 101 -14.14 -15.28 -11.77
N GLY A 102 -14.35 -14.42 -10.76
CA GLY A 102 -14.96 -13.10 -10.90
C GLY A 102 -16.48 -13.11 -10.72
N MET A 103 -17.07 -14.26 -10.35
CA MET A 103 -18.51 -14.40 -10.19
C MET A 103 -18.93 -14.11 -8.74
N PRO A 104 -20.12 -13.52 -8.51
CA PRO A 104 -20.64 -13.36 -7.17
C PRO A 104 -20.87 -14.71 -6.49
N THR A 105 -20.54 -14.81 -5.21
CA THR A 105 -20.82 -15.98 -4.36
C THR A 105 -22.26 -16.02 -3.85
N ASP A 106 -23.03 -14.95 -4.07
CA ASP A 106 -24.44 -14.89 -3.69
C ASP A 106 -25.28 -15.81 -4.58
N PRO A 107 -25.96 -16.84 -4.04
CA PRO A 107 -26.82 -17.72 -4.82
C PRO A 107 -28.00 -17.01 -5.49
N LYS A 108 -28.34 -15.79 -5.05
CA LYS A 108 -29.40 -14.97 -5.65
C LYS A 108 -28.90 -14.04 -6.76
N ALA A 109 -27.60 -13.99 -7.02
CA ALA A 109 -27.07 -13.18 -8.12
C ALA A 109 -27.53 -13.76 -9.47
N ILE A 110 -28.23 -12.96 -10.27
CA ILE A 110 -28.59 -13.32 -11.64
C ILE A 110 -27.37 -13.10 -12.52
N THR A 111 -26.79 -14.18 -13.01
CA THR A 111 -25.53 -14.16 -13.79
C THR A 111 -25.72 -14.39 -15.28
N ARG A 112 -26.95 -14.66 -15.73
CA ARG A 112 -27.32 -14.94 -17.13
C ARG A 112 -28.63 -14.25 -17.47
N LEU A 113 -28.71 -13.72 -18.70
CA LEU A 113 -29.90 -13.11 -19.30
C LEU A 113 -30.55 -14.06 -20.29
#